data_AF-A0A3D1ZRU8-F1
#
_entry.id   AF-A0A3D1ZRU8-F1
#
_cell.length_a   1.000
_cell.length_b   1.000
_cell.length_c   1.000
_cell.angle_alpha   90.00
_cell.angle_beta   90.00
_cell.angle_gamma   90.00
#
_symmetry.space_group_name_H-M   'P 1'
#
loop_
_entity.id
_entity.type
_entity.pdbx_description
1 polymer ?
#
loop_
_entity_poly.entity_id
_entity_poly.type
_entity_poly.pdbx_seq_one_letter_code
_entity_poly.pdbx_strand_id
1 'polypeptide(L)'
;MRMRVLHTSDWHIGRRFKGVDLLDYQRKALEWLVSLIERERVDVLCVAGDVYDAPRPSAEAVRLFNEIFQRLGLMEINGHALQIVFTPGNHDSAARLGFGAALMRPNVHMRCDIAGIGTPVMVESADGERLAVYALPYLDPDLARPALQSLLGTMADGCGRADATDSRDADMVGTSGIAESSDAPETGGRNAGSHDTRTGKRHAEHTIQRSHEGVMRAALQVATADLAARRAEDPRLNAILMAHAFVSGAASSDSERNISVGGVDSVPAELFSNSGFDYLALGHLHRPQKVTIPMKSVSESRYQLGRTPQARYSGSLLAYS
;
A
#
# COMPACT_ATOMS: atom_id res chain seq x y z
N MET A 1 20.71 -17.50 -10.11
CA MET A 1 21.33 -16.23 -9.65
C MET A 1 20.43 -15.58 -8.61
N ARG A 2 20.96 -14.76 -7.68
CA ARG A 2 20.13 -14.01 -6.71
C ARG A 2 19.29 -12.94 -7.40
N MET A 3 18.05 -12.74 -6.94
CA MET A 3 17.14 -11.72 -7.44
C MET A 3 17.68 -10.30 -7.20
N ARG A 4 17.55 -9.42 -8.19
CA ARG A 4 17.95 -8.01 -8.15
C ARG A 4 16.74 -7.12 -8.31
N VAL A 5 16.54 -6.23 -7.33
CA VAL A 5 15.47 -5.23 -7.34
C VAL A 5 16.05 -3.84 -7.53
N LEU A 6 15.48 -3.08 -8.45
CA LEU A 6 15.76 -1.65 -8.62
C LEU A 6 14.59 -0.84 -8.09
N HIS A 7 14.87 0.06 -7.15
CA HIS A 7 13.89 1.01 -6.60
C HIS A 7 14.18 2.41 -7.13
N THR A 8 13.18 3.03 -7.76
CA THR A 8 13.16 4.43 -8.22
C THR A 8 11.81 5.07 -7.89
N SER A 9 11.69 6.39 -8.01
CA SER A 9 10.48 7.19 -7.76
C SER A 9 10.64 8.58 -8.38
N ASP A 10 9.62 9.43 -8.28
CA ASP A 10 9.71 10.87 -8.50
C ASP A 10 10.25 11.23 -9.91
N TRP A 11 9.73 10.53 -10.92
CA TRP A 11 10.09 10.76 -12.33
C TRP A 11 9.55 12.11 -12.82
N HIS A 12 8.37 12.50 -12.33
CA HIS A 12 7.67 13.75 -12.66
C HIS A 12 7.63 14.05 -14.17
N ILE A 13 7.32 13.06 -15.00
CA ILE A 13 7.36 13.24 -16.47
C ILE A 13 6.46 14.42 -16.87
N GLY A 14 7.01 15.35 -17.65
CA GLY A 14 6.35 16.58 -18.08
C GLY A 14 6.59 17.81 -17.19
N ARG A 15 7.48 17.70 -16.19
CA ARG A 15 7.85 18.82 -15.31
C ARG A 15 8.51 19.95 -16.09
N ARG A 16 8.24 21.18 -15.64
CA ARG A 16 8.92 22.39 -16.10
C ARG A 16 9.65 23.04 -14.92
N PHE A 17 10.85 23.56 -15.15
CA PHE A 17 11.62 24.26 -14.13
C PHE A 17 11.95 25.68 -14.59
N LYS A 18 11.46 26.69 -13.86
CA LYS A 18 11.64 28.12 -14.18
C LYS A 18 11.29 28.45 -15.65
N GLY A 19 10.21 27.85 -16.15
CA GLY A 19 9.73 28.06 -17.52
C GLY A 19 10.42 27.19 -18.58
N VAL A 20 11.49 26.47 -18.24
CA VAL A 20 12.18 25.53 -19.14
C VAL A 20 11.50 24.17 -19.08
N ASP A 21 11.26 23.57 -20.24
CA ASP A 21 10.77 22.20 -20.35
C ASP A 21 11.89 21.19 -20.04
N LEU A 22 11.62 20.21 -19.17
CA LEU A 22 12.59 19.20 -18.80
C LEU A 22 12.45 17.89 -19.59
N LEU A 23 11.47 17.77 -20.49
CA LEU A 23 11.10 16.49 -21.11
C LEU A 23 12.26 15.77 -21.81
N ASP A 24 13.14 16.52 -22.51
CA ASP A 24 14.32 15.94 -23.17
C ASP A 24 15.36 15.40 -22.17
N TYR A 25 15.50 16.05 -21.01
CA TYR A 25 16.37 15.57 -19.93
C TYR A 25 15.77 14.34 -19.26
N GLN A 26 14.45 14.35 -19.05
CA GLN A 26 13.71 13.20 -18.51
C GLN A 26 13.83 11.99 -19.42
N ARG A 27 13.71 12.19 -20.75
CA ARG A 27 13.96 11.14 -21.74
C ARG A 27 15.34 10.53 -21.56
N LYS A 28 16.40 11.35 -21.53
CA LYS A 28 17.78 10.84 -21.33
C LYS A 28 17.95 10.07 -20.03
N ALA A 29 17.33 10.53 -18.95
CA ALA A 29 17.39 9.85 -17.65
C ALA A 29 16.66 8.50 -17.67
N LEU A 30 15.48 8.43 -18.32
CA LEU A 30 14.73 7.20 -18.48
C LEU A 30 15.43 6.20 -19.42
N GLU A 31 16.07 6.68 -20.49
CA GLU A 31 16.93 5.85 -21.35
C GLU A 31 18.11 5.24 -20.59
N TRP A 32 18.73 6.05 -19.72
CA TRP A 32 19.78 5.57 -18.84
C TRP A 32 19.25 4.52 -17.86
N LEU A 33 18.05 4.71 -17.30
CA LEU A 33 17.40 3.75 -16.41
C LEU A 33 17.15 2.41 -17.13
N VAL A 34 16.62 2.44 -18.35
CA VAL A 34 16.42 1.23 -19.17
C VAL A 34 17.76 0.50 -19.38
N SER A 35 18.81 1.24 -19.75
CA SER A 35 20.16 0.69 -19.94
C SER A 35 20.79 0.15 -18.66
N LEU A 36 20.48 0.76 -17.51
CA LEU A 36 20.92 0.32 -16.18
C LEU A 36 20.27 -1.01 -15.81
N ILE A 37 18.96 -1.16 -16.03
CA ILE A 37 18.20 -2.39 -15.77
C ILE A 37 18.81 -3.56 -16.55
N GLU A 38 19.09 -3.36 -17.84
CA GLU A 38 19.71 -4.39 -18.70
C GLU A 38 21.12 -4.76 -18.22
N ARG A 39 21.97 -3.75 -18.02
CA ARG A 39 23.37 -3.96 -17.63
C ARG A 39 23.49 -4.66 -16.28
N GLU A 40 22.69 -4.23 -15.30
CA GLU A 40 22.71 -4.78 -13.95
C GLU A 40 21.83 -6.03 -13.81
N ARG A 41 21.19 -6.49 -14.90
CA ARG A 41 20.31 -7.67 -14.92
C ARG A 41 19.29 -7.63 -13.79
N VAL A 42 18.54 -6.53 -13.73
CA VAL A 42 17.47 -6.32 -12.74
C VAL A 42 16.26 -7.19 -13.07
N ASP A 43 15.76 -7.94 -12.08
CA ASP A 43 14.60 -8.83 -12.23
C ASP A 43 13.28 -8.11 -11.88
N VAL A 44 13.35 -7.13 -10.96
CA VAL A 44 12.17 -6.37 -10.48
C VAL A 44 12.46 -4.88 -10.45
N LEU A 45 11.63 -4.09 -11.13
CA LEU A 45 11.61 -2.62 -11.06
C LEU A 45 10.45 -2.15 -10.20
N CYS A 46 10.75 -1.42 -9.13
CA CYS A 46 9.77 -0.76 -8.27
C CYS A 46 9.82 0.76 -8.49
N VAL A 47 8.70 1.34 -8.93
CA VAL A 47 8.52 2.80 -9.13
C VAL A 47 7.55 3.34 -8.08
N ALA A 48 8.09 3.91 -7.00
CA ALA A 48 7.36 4.30 -5.79
C ALA A 48 6.72 5.69 -5.89
N GLY A 49 5.87 5.92 -6.90
CA GLY A 49 5.09 7.15 -7.04
C GLY A 49 5.75 8.27 -7.85
N ASP A 50 4.92 9.27 -8.15
CA ASP A 50 5.17 10.46 -8.95
C ASP A 50 5.77 10.13 -10.33
N VAL A 51 5.02 9.34 -11.09
CA VAL A 51 5.33 9.04 -12.50
C VAL A 51 5.20 10.29 -13.35
N TYR A 52 4.09 11.02 -13.22
CA TYR A 52 3.82 12.27 -13.91
C TYR A 52 3.96 13.47 -12.98
N ASP A 53 4.29 14.64 -13.54
CA ASP A 53 4.35 15.89 -12.75
C ASP A 53 2.97 16.44 -12.36
N ALA A 54 1.91 16.00 -13.04
CA ALA A 54 0.57 16.50 -12.80
C ALA A 54 -0.51 15.43 -13.05
N PRO A 55 -1.68 15.52 -12.36
CA PRO A 55 -2.76 14.55 -12.52
C PRO A 55 -3.34 14.50 -13.94
N ARG A 56 -3.14 15.58 -14.71
CA ARG A 56 -3.48 15.68 -16.14
C ARG A 56 -2.19 15.94 -16.92
N PRO A 57 -1.43 14.90 -17.27
CA PRO A 57 -0.18 15.07 -18.01
C PRO A 57 -0.42 15.58 -19.43
N SER A 58 0.58 16.23 -20.01
CA SER A 58 0.55 16.64 -21.43
C SER A 58 0.60 15.43 -22.35
N ALA A 59 0.18 15.60 -23.61
CA ALA A 59 0.27 14.53 -24.62
C ALA A 59 1.71 14.06 -24.82
N GLU A 60 2.69 14.96 -24.72
CA GLU A 60 4.12 14.63 -24.88
C GLU A 60 4.66 13.81 -23.69
N ALA A 61 4.26 14.17 -22.47
CA ALA A 61 4.57 13.37 -21.28
C ALA A 61 4.00 11.95 -21.38
N VAL A 62 2.73 11.83 -21.81
CA VAL A 62 2.10 10.52 -22.02
C VAL A 62 2.81 9.72 -23.11
N ARG A 63 3.22 10.34 -24.22
CA ARG A 63 3.98 9.66 -25.28
C ARG A 63 5.33 9.16 -24.78
N LEU A 64 6.08 9.99 -24.05
CA LEU A 64 7.37 9.58 -23.48
C LEU A 64 7.20 8.42 -22.51
N PHE A 65 6.22 8.52 -21.59
CA PHE A 65 5.94 7.42 -20.67
C PHE A 65 5.57 6.14 -21.43
N ASN A 66 4.66 6.21 -22.41
CA ASN A 66 4.25 5.06 -23.21
C ASN A 66 5.41 4.37 -23.93
N GLU A 67 6.33 5.14 -24.50
CA GLU A 67 7.54 4.63 -25.16
C GLU A 67 8.45 3.85 -24.20
N ILE A 68 8.77 4.44 -23.05
CA ILE A 68 9.61 3.80 -22.02
C ILE A 68 8.89 2.60 -21.41
N PHE A 69 7.60 2.75 -21.12
CA PHE A 69 6.77 1.71 -20.52
C PHE A 69 6.63 0.48 -21.42
N GLN A 70 6.47 0.67 -22.73
CA GLN A 70 6.45 -0.44 -23.69
C GLN A 70 7.78 -1.21 -23.67
N ARG A 71 8.92 -0.51 -23.66
CA ARG A 71 10.24 -1.14 -23.63
C ARG A 71 10.46 -1.93 -22.34
N LEU A 72 10.14 -1.35 -21.19
CA LEU A 72 10.22 -2.04 -19.91
C LEU A 72 9.31 -3.27 -19.85
N GLY A 73 8.05 -3.15 -20.28
CA GLY A 73 7.07 -4.23 -20.24
C GLY A 73 7.35 -5.41 -21.17
N LEU A 74 8.14 -5.18 -22.22
CA LEU A 74 8.60 -6.21 -23.17
C LEU A 74 10.02 -6.72 -22.86
N MET A 75 10.71 -6.14 -21.87
CA MET A 75 12.08 -6.50 -21.56
C MET A 75 12.17 -7.90 -20.94
N GLU A 76 13.09 -8.70 -21.47
CA GLU A 76 13.46 -9.99 -20.90
C GLU A 76 14.86 -9.91 -20.30
N ILE A 77 14.96 -10.25 -19.01
CA ILE A 77 16.20 -10.27 -18.24
C ILE A 77 16.31 -11.63 -17.57
N ASN A 78 17.51 -12.22 -17.57
CA ASN A 78 17.75 -13.52 -16.93
C ASN A 78 16.77 -14.63 -17.38
N GLY A 79 16.34 -14.61 -18.65
CA GLY A 79 15.44 -15.61 -19.22
C GLY A 79 13.97 -15.49 -18.80
N HIS A 80 13.57 -14.38 -18.20
CA HIS A 80 12.17 -14.09 -17.83
C HIS A 80 11.83 -12.62 -18.06
N ALA A 81 10.54 -12.30 -18.09
CA ALA A 81 10.10 -10.92 -18.24
C ALA A 81 10.40 -10.11 -16.98
N LEU A 82 10.97 -8.90 -17.16
CA LEU A 82 11.15 -7.92 -16.08
C LEU A 82 9.81 -7.69 -15.37
N GLN A 83 9.78 -7.90 -14.05
CA GLN A 83 8.62 -7.54 -13.24
C GLN A 83 8.64 -6.04 -12.97
N ILE A 84 7.62 -5.30 -13.37
CA ILE A 84 7.53 -3.85 -13.15
C ILE A 84 6.34 -3.53 -12.27
N VAL A 85 6.57 -2.82 -11.17
CA VAL A 85 5.57 -2.43 -10.19
C VAL A 85 5.54 -0.92 -10.07
N PHE A 86 4.41 -0.32 -10.42
CA PHE A 86 4.17 1.12 -10.34
C PHE A 86 3.12 1.42 -9.29
N THR A 87 3.36 2.43 -8.46
CA THR A 87 2.35 3.05 -7.61
C THR A 87 2.17 4.52 -8.02
N PRO A 88 0.97 5.11 -7.89
CA PRO A 88 0.79 6.55 -8.03
C PRO A 88 1.35 7.29 -6.81
N GLY A 89 1.97 8.45 -7.02
CA GLY A 89 2.32 9.41 -5.97
C GLY A 89 1.25 10.50 -5.80
N ASN A 90 1.58 11.58 -5.09
CA ASN A 90 0.64 12.68 -4.84
C ASN A 90 0.45 13.63 -6.03
N HIS A 91 1.32 13.56 -7.05
CA HIS A 91 1.14 14.28 -8.31
C HIS A 91 0.32 13.50 -9.33
N ASP A 92 0.25 12.18 -9.19
CA ASP A 92 -0.46 11.32 -10.13
C ASP A 92 -1.97 11.34 -9.90
N SER A 93 -2.73 11.03 -10.95
CA SER A 93 -4.10 10.56 -10.80
C SER A 93 -4.11 9.04 -10.80
N ALA A 94 -4.39 8.41 -9.65
CA ALA A 94 -4.46 6.96 -9.53
C ALA A 94 -5.38 6.31 -10.58
N ALA A 95 -6.56 6.89 -10.80
CA ALA A 95 -7.51 6.40 -11.81
C ALA A 95 -6.97 6.48 -13.25
N ARG A 96 -6.20 7.52 -13.60
CA ARG A 96 -5.62 7.68 -14.94
C ARG A 96 -4.39 6.81 -15.13
N LEU A 97 -3.51 6.73 -14.11
CA LEU A 97 -2.32 5.89 -14.17
C LEU A 97 -2.69 4.40 -14.23
N GLY A 98 -3.70 3.98 -13.46
CA GLY A 98 -4.22 2.61 -13.46
C GLY A 98 -5.15 2.26 -14.62
N PHE A 99 -5.38 3.19 -15.56
CA PHE A 99 -6.27 2.92 -16.68
C PHE A 99 -5.75 1.75 -17.53
N GLY A 100 -6.62 0.76 -17.79
CA GLY A 100 -6.28 -0.42 -18.57
C GLY A 100 -5.39 -1.44 -17.85
N ALA A 101 -5.08 -1.26 -16.55
CA ALA A 101 -4.24 -2.17 -15.76
C ALA A 101 -4.67 -3.64 -15.87
N ALA A 102 -5.97 -3.91 -15.85
CA ALA A 102 -6.53 -5.27 -15.94
C ALA A 102 -6.27 -5.98 -17.29
N LEU A 103 -5.88 -5.22 -18.33
CA LEU A 103 -5.57 -5.75 -19.67
C LEU A 103 -4.06 -5.83 -19.94
N MET A 104 -3.23 -5.40 -19.00
CA MET A 104 -1.77 -5.39 -19.17
C MET A 104 -1.18 -6.79 -19.08
N ARG A 105 0.07 -6.93 -19.54
CA ARG A 105 0.82 -8.19 -19.48
C ARG A 105 0.99 -8.63 -18.02
N PRO A 106 1.12 -9.95 -17.73
CA PRO A 106 1.24 -10.45 -16.35
C PRO A 106 2.42 -9.91 -15.54
N ASN A 107 3.48 -9.41 -16.19
CA ASN A 107 4.65 -8.83 -15.54
C ASN A 107 4.52 -7.33 -15.22
N VAL A 108 3.38 -6.73 -15.56
CA VAL A 108 3.15 -5.28 -15.46
C VAL A 108 2.08 -4.99 -14.41
N HIS A 109 2.50 -4.39 -13.30
CA HIS A 109 1.67 -4.23 -12.11
C HIS A 109 1.42 -2.74 -11.82
N MET A 110 0.26 -2.23 -12.24
CA MET A 110 -0.21 -0.88 -11.91
C MET A 110 -1.02 -0.90 -10.61
N ARG A 111 -0.38 -0.55 -9.50
CA ARG A 111 -0.91 -0.67 -8.14
C ARG A 111 -1.56 0.63 -7.69
N CYS A 112 -2.70 0.94 -8.33
CA CYS A 112 -3.41 2.22 -8.19
C CYS A 112 -4.67 2.16 -7.32
N ASP A 113 -5.08 0.97 -6.86
CA ASP A 113 -6.28 0.78 -6.04
C ASP A 113 -5.90 0.44 -4.58
N ILE A 114 -6.50 1.17 -3.65
CA ILE A 114 -6.34 0.98 -2.20
C ILE A 114 -6.90 -0.38 -1.77
N ALA A 115 -7.96 -0.86 -2.43
CA ALA A 115 -8.55 -2.17 -2.13
C ALA A 115 -7.54 -3.33 -2.30
N GLY A 116 -6.54 -3.15 -3.16
CA GLY A 116 -5.52 -4.16 -3.44
C GLY A 116 -4.36 -4.22 -2.45
N ILE A 117 -4.25 -3.32 -1.46
CA ILE A 117 -3.06 -3.18 -0.59
C ILE A 117 -2.68 -4.48 0.13
N GLY A 118 -3.66 -5.30 0.51
CA GLY A 118 -3.42 -6.60 1.17
C GLY A 118 -2.96 -7.72 0.23
N THR A 119 -2.93 -7.50 -1.09
CA THR A 119 -2.49 -8.49 -2.06
C THR A 119 -1.15 -8.08 -2.67
N PRO A 120 -0.03 -8.72 -2.32
CA PRO A 120 1.27 -8.37 -2.87
C PRO A 120 1.43 -8.85 -4.32
N VAL A 121 2.34 -8.22 -5.07
CA VAL A 121 2.89 -8.83 -6.28
C VAL A 121 3.87 -9.91 -5.84
N MET A 122 3.60 -11.16 -6.21
CA MET A 122 4.50 -12.28 -5.92
C MET A 122 5.47 -12.46 -7.09
N VAL A 123 6.77 -12.43 -6.79
CA VAL A 123 7.84 -12.70 -7.74
C VAL A 123 8.64 -13.90 -7.27
N GLU A 124 8.97 -14.80 -8.19
CA GLU A 124 9.78 -15.97 -7.92
C GLU A 124 10.93 -16.01 -8.94
N SER A 125 12.14 -16.15 -8.44
CA SER A 125 13.32 -16.37 -9.28
C SER A 125 13.42 -17.83 -9.72
N ALA A 126 14.18 -18.10 -10.78
CA ALA A 126 14.45 -19.46 -11.24
C ALA A 126 15.12 -20.37 -10.18
N ASP A 127 15.80 -19.79 -9.18
CA ASP A 127 16.44 -20.52 -8.08
C ASP A 127 15.51 -20.77 -6.88
N GLY A 128 14.23 -20.38 -6.98
CA GLY A 128 13.22 -20.54 -5.92
C GLY A 128 13.24 -19.44 -4.84
N GLU A 129 14.05 -18.38 -5.00
CA GLU A 129 13.93 -17.18 -4.16
C GLU A 129 12.61 -16.48 -4.45
N ARG A 130 11.82 -16.20 -3.40
CA ARG A 130 10.50 -15.57 -3.48
C ARG A 130 10.50 -14.19 -2.84
N LEU A 131 9.79 -13.28 -3.47
CA LEU A 131 9.63 -11.89 -3.06
C LEU A 131 8.14 -11.50 -3.11
N ALA A 132 7.65 -10.92 -2.03
CA ALA A 132 6.35 -10.25 -1.97
C ALA A 132 6.55 -8.73 -2.02
N VAL A 133 5.99 -8.05 -3.03
CA VAL A 133 6.01 -6.59 -3.14
C VAL A 133 4.63 -6.04 -2.79
N TYR A 134 4.51 -5.44 -1.61
CA TYR A 134 3.33 -4.71 -1.18
C TYR A 134 3.46 -3.28 -1.68
N ALA A 135 2.58 -2.90 -2.60
CA ALA A 135 2.70 -1.65 -3.33
C ALA A 135 1.54 -0.72 -2.94
N LEU A 136 1.82 0.23 -2.06
CA LEU A 136 0.83 1.19 -1.59
C LEU A 136 0.72 2.36 -2.58
N PRO A 137 -0.47 2.66 -3.13
CA PRO A 137 -0.68 3.95 -3.79
C PRO A 137 -0.55 5.08 -2.76
N TYR A 138 -0.34 6.32 -3.23
CA TYR A 138 -0.43 7.48 -2.34
C TYR A 138 -1.77 7.50 -1.58
N LEU A 139 -1.68 7.62 -0.25
CA LEU A 139 -2.83 7.56 0.64
C LEU A 139 -3.23 8.97 1.09
N ASP A 140 -4.06 9.62 0.28
CA ASP A 140 -4.78 10.81 0.69
C ASP A 140 -5.73 10.47 1.87
N PRO A 141 -5.67 11.18 3.01
CA PRO A 141 -6.44 10.80 4.20
C PRO A 141 -7.95 10.78 3.98
N ASP A 142 -8.50 11.65 3.13
CA ASP A 142 -9.94 11.70 2.88
C ASP A 142 -10.40 10.59 1.96
N LEU A 143 -9.63 10.33 0.90
CA LEU A 143 -9.97 9.31 -0.08
C LEU A 143 -9.70 7.89 0.45
N ALA A 144 -8.63 7.71 1.23
CA ALA A 144 -8.18 6.39 1.66
C ALA A 144 -8.97 5.84 2.84
N ARG A 145 -9.41 6.71 3.76
CA ARG A 145 -10.09 6.28 5.01
C ARG A 145 -11.28 5.35 4.77
N PRO A 146 -12.26 5.66 3.90
CA PRO A 146 -13.41 4.77 3.68
C PRO A 146 -13.01 3.39 3.16
N ALA A 147 -12.09 3.35 2.19
CA ALA A 147 -11.62 2.10 1.59
C ALA A 147 -10.85 1.25 2.62
N LEU A 148 -9.94 1.86 3.38
CA LEU A 148 -9.18 1.18 4.43
C LEU A 148 -10.07 0.68 5.57
N GLN A 149 -11.09 1.46 5.96
CA GLN A 149 -12.06 1.05 6.97
C GLN A 149 -12.81 -0.22 6.52
N SER A 150 -13.21 -0.27 5.26
CA SER A 150 -13.86 -1.45 4.68
C SER A 150 -12.95 -2.67 4.71
N LEU A 151 -11.68 -2.53 4.30
CA LEU A 151 -10.71 -3.63 4.32
C LEU A 151 -10.48 -4.19 5.73
N LEU A 152 -10.27 -3.30 6.71
CA LEU A 152 -10.08 -3.71 8.11
C LEU A 152 -11.33 -4.42 8.66
N GLY A 153 -12.53 -3.95 8.31
CA GLY A 153 -13.78 -4.62 8.67
C GLY A 153 -13.86 -6.05 8.13
N THR A 154 -13.55 -6.25 6.84
CA THR A 154 -13.53 -7.58 6.23
C THR A 154 -12.53 -8.53 6.89
N MET A 155 -11.36 -8.04 7.30
CA MET A 155 -10.38 -8.87 8.04
C MET A 155 -10.90 -9.29 9.42
N ALA A 156 -11.55 -8.37 10.15
CA ALA A 156 -12.13 -8.66 11.46
C ALA A 156 -13.25 -9.72 11.36
N ASP A 157 -14.12 -9.60 10.35
CA ASP A 157 -15.21 -10.55 10.10
C ASP A 157 -14.70 -11.94 9.68
N GLY A 158 -13.62 -11.98 8.88
CA GLY A 158 -12.96 -13.22 8.48
C GLY A 158 -12.35 -13.99 9.66
N CYS A 159 -11.75 -13.28 10.62
CA CYS A 159 -11.20 -13.87 11.84
C CYS A 159 -12.31 -14.42 12.75
N GLY A 160 -13.44 -13.71 12.86
CA GLY A 160 -14.57 -14.12 13.71
C GLY A 160 -15.37 -15.32 13.21
N ARG A 161 -15.27 -15.69 11.93
CA ARG A 161 -15.92 -16.90 11.39
C ARG A 161 -15.11 -18.19 11.59
N ALA A 162 -13.79 -18.09 11.71
CA ALA A 162 -12.93 -19.26 11.95
C ALA A 162 -13.16 -19.86 13.35
N ASP A 163 -13.45 -19.03 14.35
CA ASP A 163 -13.72 -19.45 15.74
C ASP A 163 -15.15 -20.00 15.97
N ALA A 164 -16.07 -19.84 15.01
CA ALA A 164 -17.49 -20.19 15.19
C ALA A 164 -17.88 -21.58 14.64
N THR A 165 -16.92 -22.37 14.13
CA THR A 165 -17.21 -23.68 13.50
C THR A 165 -16.87 -24.90 14.35
N ASP A 166 -16.47 -24.74 15.61
CA ASP A 166 -16.19 -25.88 16.50
C ASP A 166 -16.95 -25.75 17.83
N SER A 167 -18.27 -25.99 17.82
CA SER A 167 -19.06 -26.24 19.05
C SER A 167 -20.54 -26.61 18.80
N ARG A 168 -20.86 -27.35 17.73
CA ARG A 168 -22.22 -27.89 17.57
C ARG A 168 -22.21 -29.28 16.96
N ASP A 169 -21.83 -30.26 17.78
CA ASP A 169 -22.33 -31.64 17.66
C ASP A 169 -22.22 -32.34 19.02
N ALA A 170 -23.26 -32.18 19.84
CA ALA A 170 -23.70 -33.16 20.83
C ALA A 170 -24.99 -32.65 21.49
N ASP A 171 -26.11 -33.28 21.11
CA ASP A 171 -27.20 -33.74 21.98
C ASP A 171 -28.59 -33.49 21.40
N MET A 172 -29.10 -34.57 20.80
CA MET A 172 -30.48 -34.82 20.39
C MET A 172 -31.08 -35.88 21.32
N VAL A 173 -31.91 -35.48 22.27
CA VAL A 173 -33.02 -36.24 22.91
C VAL A 173 -33.87 -35.17 23.63
N GLY A 174 -35.20 -35.06 23.64
CA GLY A 174 -36.34 -35.82 23.16
C GLY A 174 -37.57 -35.37 23.98
N THR A 175 -38.77 -35.51 23.40
CA THR A 175 -40.11 -35.60 24.07
C THR A 175 -40.85 -34.36 24.62
N SER A 176 -41.82 -33.88 23.81
CA SER A 176 -43.29 -33.82 23.99
C SER A 176 -44.01 -33.21 25.21
N GLY A 177 -45.09 -32.43 24.94
CA GLY A 177 -46.26 -32.14 25.80
C GLY A 177 -46.76 -30.67 25.71
N ILE A 178 -47.67 -30.29 24.80
CA ILE A 178 -49.16 -30.26 24.81
C ILE A 178 -49.83 -29.22 25.77
N ALA A 179 -50.67 -28.35 25.16
CA ALA A 179 -51.86 -27.61 25.66
C ALA A 179 -51.68 -26.49 26.71
N GLU A 180 -52.47 -25.41 26.83
CA GLU A 180 -53.66 -24.82 26.16
C GLU A 180 -53.88 -23.40 26.78
N SER A 181 -54.66 -22.53 26.10
CA SER A 181 -55.62 -21.46 26.57
C SER A 181 -55.33 -20.64 27.86
N SER A 182 -55.66 -19.36 28.06
CA SER A 182 -56.69 -18.43 27.54
C SER A 182 -56.48 -17.06 28.22
N ASP A 183 -57.20 -16.05 27.69
CA ASP A 183 -57.73 -14.85 28.37
C ASP A 183 -56.85 -13.62 28.70
N ALA A 184 -57.37 -12.49 28.23
CA ALA A 184 -57.05 -11.10 28.56
C ALA A 184 -57.92 -10.63 29.77
N PRO A 185 -58.01 -9.34 30.19
CA PRO A 185 -57.31 -8.11 29.77
C PRO A 185 -56.86 -7.19 30.94
N GLU A 186 -56.45 -5.96 30.60
CA GLU A 186 -56.43 -4.74 31.45
C GLU A 186 -55.34 -4.66 32.55
N THR A 187 -54.57 -3.58 32.76
CA THR A 187 -54.77 -2.13 32.62
C THR A 187 -53.40 -1.41 32.62
N GLY A 188 -53.35 -0.23 32.00
CA GLY A 188 -52.70 0.95 32.59
C GLY A 188 -51.18 1.10 32.48
N GLY A 189 -50.75 2.17 31.78
CA GLY A 189 -49.55 2.87 32.22
C GLY A 189 -48.62 3.41 31.13
N ARG A 190 -48.88 4.65 30.72
CA ARG A 190 -47.88 5.71 30.48
C ARG A 190 -46.78 5.42 29.45
N ASN A 191 -47.03 5.99 28.28
CA ASN A 191 -46.07 6.22 27.22
C ASN A 191 -45.04 7.29 27.66
N ALA A 192 -43.79 6.89 27.95
CA ALA A 192 -42.66 7.80 28.07
C ALA A 192 -41.32 7.04 27.94
N GLY A 193 -40.62 7.26 26.83
CA GLY A 193 -39.17 7.27 26.74
C GLY A 193 -38.42 5.95 26.95
N SER A 194 -38.09 5.27 25.85
CA SER A 194 -36.73 4.73 25.70
C SER A 194 -36.27 4.93 24.26
N HIS A 195 -35.50 5.99 24.06
CA HIS A 195 -34.62 6.09 22.90
C HIS A 195 -33.66 4.91 22.99
N ASP A 196 -33.75 4.02 22.00
CA ASP A 196 -32.84 2.90 21.81
C ASP A 196 -31.42 3.45 21.61
N THR A 197 -30.67 3.49 22.70
CA THR A 197 -29.26 3.93 22.75
C THR A 197 -28.29 2.78 22.41
N ARG A 198 -28.77 1.64 21.88
CA ARG A 198 -27.89 0.50 21.53
C ARG A 198 -27.33 0.55 20.11
N THR A 199 -27.84 1.40 19.22
CA THR A 199 -27.33 1.53 17.84
C THR A 199 -26.17 2.53 17.71
N GLY A 200 -25.99 3.44 18.67
CA GLY A 200 -24.93 4.47 18.63
C GLY A 200 -23.55 4.05 19.16
N LYS A 201 -23.44 2.93 19.89
CA LYS A 201 -22.18 2.52 20.54
C LYS A 201 -21.28 1.61 19.71
N ARG A 202 -21.79 0.94 18.66
CA ARG A 202 -20.95 0.07 17.80
C ARG A 202 -20.21 0.82 16.68
N HIS A 203 -20.59 2.06 16.39
CA HIS A 203 -19.93 2.87 15.34
C HIS A 203 -18.79 3.75 15.83
N ALA A 204 -18.56 3.82 17.15
CA ALA A 204 -17.58 4.73 17.76
C ALA A 204 -16.19 4.09 18.02
N GLU A 205 -16.01 2.79 17.76
CA GLU A 205 -14.73 2.11 17.99
C GLU A 205 -14.02 1.85 16.67
N HIS A 206 -12.94 2.63 16.43
CA HIS A 206 -11.95 2.52 15.35
C HIS A 206 -12.24 3.26 14.04
N THR A 207 -12.57 4.56 14.12
CA THR A 207 -12.40 5.46 12.98
C THR A 207 -10.90 5.72 12.74
N ILE A 208 -10.42 5.39 11.54
CA ILE A 208 -9.06 5.75 11.10
C ILE A 208 -8.89 7.27 11.21
N GLN A 209 -7.84 7.72 11.91
CA GLN A 209 -7.53 9.14 12.06
C GLN A 209 -7.33 9.78 10.68
N ARG A 210 -7.89 10.98 10.50
CA ARG A 210 -7.73 11.79 9.28
C ARG A 210 -6.34 12.44 9.23
N SER A 211 -5.31 11.62 9.07
CA SER A 211 -3.91 12.02 8.92
C SER A 211 -3.16 10.98 8.06
N HIS A 212 -2.02 11.36 7.48
CA HIS A 212 -1.17 10.42 6.74
C HIS A 212 -0.69 9.27 7.62
N GLU A 213 -0.32 9.55 8.88
CA GLU A 213 -0.01 8.50 9.85
C GLU A 213 -1.18 7.53 10.05
N GLY A 214 -2.42 8.05 10.21
CA GLY A 214 -3.60 7.23 10.44
C GLY A 214 -3.89 6.27 9.29
N VAL A 215 -3.88 6.76 8.06
CA VAL A 215 -4.12 5.92 6.88
C VAL A 215 -2.95 4.98 6.58
N MET A 216 -1.70 5.41 6.78
CA MET A 216 -0.54 4.53 6.64
C MET A 216 -0.56 3.40 7.67
N ARG A 217 -0.92 3.71 8.92
CA ARG A 217 -1.07 2.74 10.00
C ARG A 217 -2.12 1.68 9.67
N ALA A 218 -3.27 2.09 9.12
CA ALA A 218 -4.32 1.19 8.66
C ALA A 218 -3.87 0.32 7.47
N ALA A 219 -3.21 0.92 6.47
CA ALA A 219 -2.66 0.17 5.33
C ALA A 219 -1.62 -0.87 5.76
N LEU A 220 -0.73 -0.50 6.70
CA LEU A 220 0.24 -1.43 7.28
C LEU A 220 -0.44 -2.56 8.03
N GLN A 221 -1.53 -2.33 8.76
CA GLN A 221 -2.28 -3.42 9.41
C GLN A 221 -2.77 -4.45 8.40
N VAL A 222 -3.30 -4.00 7.27
CA VAL A 222 -3.74 -4.90 6.18
C VAL A 222 -2.55 -5.66 5.58
N ALA A 223 -1.49 -4.95 5.19
CA ALA A 223 -0.33 -5.55 4.52
C ALA A 223 0.46 -6.52 5.43
N THR A 224 0.64 -6.16 6.71
CA THR A 224 1.38 -6.98 7.67
C THR A 224 0.61 -8.23 8.08
N ALA A 225 -0.73 -8.18 8.13
CA ALA A 225 -1.55 -9.36 8.39
C ALA A 225 -1.40 -10.41 7.28
N ASP A 226 -1.50 -10.01 6.01
CA ASP A 226 -1.26 -10.92 4.87
C ASP A 226 0.20 -11.42 4.85
N LEU A 227 1.18 -10.55 5.12
CA LEU A 227 2.59 -10.95 5.18
C LEU A 227 2.85 -11.98 6.29
N ALA A 228 2.23 -11.80 7.46
CA ALA A 228 2.36 -12.74 8.56
C ALA A 228 1.82 -14.13 8.18
N ALA A 229 0.64 -14.19 7.54
CA ALA A 229 0.08 -15.45 7.05
C ALA A 229 1.00 -16.13 6.03
N ARG A 230 1.50 -15.38 5.04
CA ARG A 230 2.44 -15.93 4.04
C ARG A 230 3.74 -16.45 4.64
N ARG A 231 4.25 -15.78 5.68
CA ARG A 231 5.49 -16.19 6.35
C ARG A 231 5.31 -17.32 7.36
N ALA A 232 4.08 -17.59 7.78
CA ALA A 232 3.79 -18.84 8.49
C ALA A 232 4.02 -20.05 7.57
N GLU A 233 3.72 -19.91 6.27
CA GLU A 233 3.97 -20.94 5.25
C GLU A 233 5.42 -20.93 4.74
N ASP A 234 5.99 -19.75 4.48
CA ASP A 234 7.35 -19.57 3.98
C ASP A 234 8.13 -18.55 4.82
N PRO A 235 8.82 -18.99 5.88
CA PRO A 235 9.61 -18.11 6.75
C PRO A 235 10.75 -17.37 6.03
N ARG A 236 11.14 -17.81 4.83
CA ARG A 236 12.22 -17.20 4.03
C ARG A 236 11.71 -16.16 3.04
N LEU A 237 10.41 -15.97 2.91
CA LEU A 237 9.82 -14.99 2.00
C LEU A 237 10.36 -13.57 2.28
N ASN A 238 11.04 -13.02 1.28
CA ASN A 238 11.47 -11.63 1.27
C ASN A 238 10.25 -10.73 1.01
N ALA A 239 10.21 -9.56 1.64
CA ALA A 239 9.09 -8.63 1.51
C ALA A 239 9.56 -7.18 1.38
N ILE A 240 9.05 -6.51 0.34
CA ILE A 240 9.24 -5.07 0.11
C ILE A 240 7.90 -4.38 0.32
N LEU A 241 7.93 -3.25 1.02
CA LEU A 241 6.83 -2.29 1.03
C LEU A 241 7.22 -1.08 0.18
N MET A 242 6.42 -0.74 -0.83
CA MET A 242 6.53 0.53 -1.55
C MET A 242 5.52 1.51 -0.98
N ALA A 243 5.96 2.75 -0.74
CA ALA A 243 5.09 3.82 -0.30
C ALA A 243 5.56 5.17 -0.83
N HIS A 244 4.62 6.07 -1.07
CA HIS A 244 4.90 7.46 -1.40
C HIS A 244 4.40 8.33 -0.25
N ALA A 245 5.30 8.74 0.64
CA ALA A 245 4.94 9.45 1.87
C ALA A 245 6.16 10.16 2.47
N PHE A 246 5.93 11.24 3.21
CA PHE A 246 6.96 11.85 4.04
C PHE A 246 7.11 11.10 5.37
N VAL A 247 8.10 10.23 5.45
CA VAL A 247 8.53 9.55 6.69
C VAL A 247 9.47 10.44 7.50
N SER A 248 9.13 10.70 8.76
CA SER A 248 9.90 11.59 9.64
C SER A 248 11.29 11.02 9.98
N GLY A 249 12.26 11.92 10.20
CA GLY A 249 13.68 11.57 10.28
C GLY A 249 14.44 11.68 8.94
N ALA A 250 13.75 12.11 7.88
CA ALA A 250 14.32 12.43 6.58
C ALA A 250 14.41 13.96 6.35
N ALA A 251 15.35 14.39 5.50
CA ALA A 251 15.55 15.79 5.14
C ALA A 251 14.71 16.15 3.90
N SER A 252 13.94 17.24 3.98
CA SER A 252 13.13 17.76 2.87
C SER A 252 13.97 18.49 1.81
N SER A 253 13.39 18.69 0.62
CA SER A 253 13.93 19.41 -0.54
C SER A 253 13.03 20.60 -0.94
N ASP A 254 13.62 21.63 -1.56
CA ASP A 254 12.93 22.88 -1.94
C ASP A 254 11.83 22.70 -3.01
N SER A 255 11.83 21.57 -3.70
CA SER A 255 10.96 21.25 -4.83
C SER A 255 9.72 20.43 -4.49
N GLU A 256 9.60 20.03 -3.21
CA GLU A 256 8.52 19.22 -2.68
C GLU A 256 7.26 20.07 -2.51
N ARG A 257 6.08 19.52 -2.86
CA ARG A 257 4.83 20.21 -2.57
C ARG A 257 4.58 20.15 -1.07
N ASN A 258 4.40 21.31 -0.46
CA ASN A 258 3.99 21.43 0.94
C ASN A 258 2.56 20.90 1.08
N ILE A 259 2.41 19.65 1.54
CA ILE A 259 1.14 18.93 1.69
C ILE A 259 0.34 19.36 2.95
N SER A 260 0.61 20.55 3.48
CA SER A 260 0.09 21.00 4.78
C SER A 260 -1.35 21.46 4.74
N VAL A 261 -2.25 20.59 5.23
CA VAL A 261 -3.54 20.98 5.80
C VAL A 261 -3.78 20.26 7.13
N GLY A 262 -3.50 20.94 8.25
CA GLY A 262 -4.20 20.69 9.51
C GLY A 262 -3.59 19.73 10.54
N GLY A 263 -2.30 19.39 10.48
CA GLY A 263 -1.61 18.71 11.59
C GLY A 263 -0.61 17.64 11.15
N VAL A 264 0.67 18.05 11.13
CA VAL A 264 1.89 17.27 10.85
C VAL A 264 1.78 16.25 9.70
N ASP A 265 2.27 16.66 8.52
CA ASP A 265 2.24 15.92 7.26
C ASP A 265 3.25 14.77 7.18
N SER A 266 3.53 14.10 8.29
CA SER A 266 4.58 13.09 8.36
C SER A 266 4.07 11.78 8.92
N VAL A 267 4.61 10.68 8.41
CA VAL A 267 4.49 9.35 8.99
C VAL A 267 5.71 9.12 9.89
N PRO A 268 5.56 8.87 11.19
CA PRO A 268 6.69 8.53 12.05
C PRO A 268 7.46 7.30 11.55
N ALA A 269 8.79 7.38 11.45
CA ALA A 269 9.62 6.22 11.06
C ALA A 269 9.37 4.99 11.94
N GLU A 270 9.12 5.21 13.24
CA GLU A 270 8.80 4.15 14.19
C GLU A 270 7.51 3.37 13.88
N LEU A 271 6.65 3.89 13.00
CA LEU A 271 5.48 3.15 12.55
C LEU A 271 5.88 1.87 11.79
N PHE A 272 7.07 1.84 11.17
CA PHE A 272 7.56 0.69 10.41
C PHE A 272 8.43 -0.26 11.24
N SER A 273 8.67 0.05 12.53
CA SER A 273 9.46 -0.80 13.44
C SER A 273 8.87 -2.21 13.49
N ASN A 274 9.70 -3.23 13.27
CA ASN A 274 9.32 -4.63 13.43
C ASN A 274 8.02 -4.97 12.66
N SER A 275 7.87 -4.39 11.48
CA SER A 275 6.73 -4.58 10.57
C SER A 275 6.86 -5.85 9.72
N GLY A 276 7.98 -6.56 9.81
CA GLY A 276 8.25 -7.74 9.02
C GLY A 276 8.89 -7.43 7.66
N PHE A 277 8.65 -6.27 7.06
CA PHE A 277 9.27 -5.94 5.79
C PHE A 277 10.81 -5.93 5.88
N ASP A 278 11.46 -6.38 4.82
CA ASP A 278 12.93 -6.39 4.73
C ASP A 278 13.44 -5.07 4.16
N TYR A 279 12.65 -4.42 3.30
CA TYR A 279 12.98 -3.13 2.69
C TYR A 279 11.75 -2.25 2.49
N LEU A 280 11.91 -0.96 2.75
CA LEU A 280 10.92 0.10 2.54
C LEU A 280 11.39 1.01 1.40
N ALA A 281 10.71 0.90 0.27
CA ALA A 281 10.93 1.64 -0.95
C ALA A 281 10.09 2.94 -0.94
N LEU A 282 10.70 4.06 -0.54
CA LEU A 282 10.05 5.36 -0.45
C LEU A 282 10.26 6.23 -1.70
N GLY A 283 9.17 6.84 -2.19
CA GLY A 283 9.21 8.06 -2.99
C GLY A 283 8.76 9.28 -2.19
N HIS A 284 8.55 10.42 -2.86
CA HIS A 284 8.13 11.74 -2.33
C HIS A 284 9.28 12.73 -2.10
N LEU A 285 10.38 12.28 -1.50
CA LEU A 285 11.56 13.14 -1.31
C LEU A 285 12.54 12.95 -2.46
N HIS A 286 12.90 14.05 -3.12
CA HIS A 286 13.65 14.00 -4.37
C HIS A 286 15.15 13.78 -4.19
N ARG A 287 15.65 13.89 -2.96
CA ARG A 287 17.04 13.58 -2.64
C ARG A 287 17.17 12.12 -2.18
N PRO A 288 18.04 11.31 -2.82
CA PRO A 288 18.32 9.96 -2.34
C PRO A 288 18.87 10.00 -0.91
N GLN A 289 18.22 9.29 0.01
CA GLN A 289 18.63 9.27 1.40
C GLN A 289 18.15 8.01 2.14
N LYS A 290 18.91 7.62 3.17
CA LYS A 290 18.52 6.55 4.09
C LYS A 290 17.65 7.12 5.20
N VAL A 291 16.64 6.36 5.61
CA VAL A 291 15.84 6.65 6.80
C VAL A 291 16.12 5.58 7.83
N THR A 292 16.45 6.00 9.05
CA THR A 292 16.65 5.06 10.16
C THR A 292 15.30 4.70 10.74
N ILE A 293 14.89 3.43 10.58
CA ILE A 293 13.73 2.88 11.27
C ILE A 293 14.21 2.34 12.62
N PRO A 294 13.75 2.89 13.76
CA PRO A 294 14.19 2.42 15.07
C PRO A 294 13.75 0.97 15.28
N MET A 295 14.60 0.16 15.90
CA MET A 295 14.20 -1.17 16.36
C MET A 295 13.49 -1.04 17.71
N LYS A 296 12.36 -1.73 17.88
CA LYS A 296 11.67 -1.87 19.15
C LYS A 296 11.76 -3.32 19.63
N SER A 297 11.58 -3.56 20.92
CA SER A 297 11.37 -4.93 21.37
C SER A 297 10.10 -5.49 20.72
N VAL A 298 10.03 -6.81 20.51
CA VAL A 298 8.86 -7.42 19.85
C VAL A 298 7.57 -7.10 20.62
N SER A 299 7.62 -7.07 21.96
CA SER A 299 6.51 -6.68 22.84
C SER A 299 6.06 -5.22 22.69
N GLU A 300 6.93 -4.33 22.22
CA GLU A 300 6.64 -2.91 21.99
C GLU A 300 6.29 -2.63 20.52
N SER A 301 6.51 -3.59 19.61
CA SER A 301 6.07 -3.50 18.23
C SER A 301 4.58 -3.70 18.12
N ARG A 302 3.94 -2.84 17.32
CA ARG A 302 2.52 -3.00 16.99
C ARG A 302 2.25 -4.26 16.15
N TYR A 303 3.18 -4.64 15.29
CA TYR A 303 3.00 -5.75 14.35
C TYR A 303 3.65 -7.04 14.85
N GLN A 304 4.56 -6.94 15.82
CA GLN A 304 5.27 -8.08 16.44
C GLN A 304 6.01 -8.99 15.44
N LEU A 305 6.28 -8.50 14.24
CA LEU A 305 7.04 -9.22 13.23
C LEU A 305 8.52 -8.96 13.46
N GLY A 306 9.32 -10.01 13.64
CA GLY A 306 10.72 -9.92 14.10
C GLY A 306 11.71 -9.17 13.19
N ARG A 307 11.28 -8.61 12.05
CA ARG A 307 12.14 -7.90 11.09
C ARG A 307 11.77 -6.42 10.98
N THR A 308 12.79 -5.56 10.98
CA THR A 308 12.65 -4.11 10.76
C THR A 308 13.27 -3.76 9.40
N PRO A 309 12.56 -3.05 8.53
CA PRO A 309 13.04 -2.80 7.18
C PRO A 309 14.19 -1.81 7.14
N GLN A 310 15.09 -1.98 6.17
CA GLN A 310 15.92 -0.86 5.71
C GLN A 310 15.05 0.09 4.88
N ALA A 311 15.08 1.39 5.17
CA ALA A 311 14.25 2.37 4.48
C ALA A 311 15.10 3.37 3.68
N ARG A 312 14.67 3.65 2.44
CA ARG A 312 15.36 4.59 1.56
C ARG A 312 14.39 5.35 0.69
N TYR A 313 14.64 6.64 0.53
CA TYR A 313 14.14 7.40 -0.61
C TYR A 313 15.08 7.19 -1.78
N SER A 314 14.52 6.85 -2.94
CA SER A 314 15.32 6.70 -4.15
C SER A 314 15.74 8.06 -4.72
N GLY A 315 14.92 9.09 -4.49
CA GLY A 315 15.08 10.40 -5.08
C GLY A 315 14.67 10.43 -6.56
N SER A 316 14.68 11.63 -7.14
CA SER A 316 14.39 11.76 -8.56
C SER A 316 15.57 11.35 -9.43
N LEU A 317 15.24 10.93 -10.65
CA LEU A 317 16.22 10.68 -11.70
C LEU A 317 16.93 11.97 -12.17
N LEU A 318 16.37 13.15 -11.90
CA LEU A 318 16.99 14.43 -12.23
C LEU A 318 17.40 15.18 -10.95
N ALA A 319 18.66 15.63 -10.90
CA ALA A 319 19.24 16.30 -9.72
C ALA A 319 18.61 17.66 -9.35
N TYR A 320 17.70 18.20 -10.17
CA TYR A 320 17.04 19.50 -9.98
C TYR A 320 15.51 19.40 -9.91
N SER A 321 14.98 18.18 -9.74
CA SER A 321 13.55 17.95 -9.63
C SER A 321 13.03 18.46 -8.30
#